data_AF-A0A9E3RPJ7-F1
#
_entry.id   AF-A0A9E3RPJ7-F1
#
_cell.length_a   1.000
_cell.length_b   1.000
_cell.length_c   1.000
_cell.angle_alpha   90.00
_cell.angle_beta   90.00
_cell.angle_gamma   90.00
#
_symmetry.space_group_name_H-M   'P 1'
#
loop_
_entity.id
_entity.type
_entity.pdbx_description
1 polymer ?
#
loop_
_entity_poly.entity_id
_entity_poly.type
_entity_poly.pdbx_seq_one_letter_code
_entity_poly.pdbx_strand_id
1 'polypeptide(L)'
;MTEGKKRCVKCGKIFPPFAENTMCARCTIRYREDIERVHEAMYLHNKRTVDEIASYAALSHDEVRRIMGEPALQEMREEAQLLPSCVRCKDRPAQKGSQFCLACRLELNKAFGDAARTIARQIEHEMTDRRAQAKGIPNSLLDEVDKKRKRSKAGKFYTDIKKRYSR
;
A
#
# COMPACT_ATOMS: atom_id res chain seq x y z
N MET A 1 -19.98 39.22 35.85
CA MET A 1 -20.02 38.75 34.44
C MET A 1 -20.56 37.34 34.48
N THR A 2 -21.81 37.13 34.06
CA THR A 2 -22.54 35.88 34.23
C THR A 2 -21.92 34.78 33.37
N GLU A 3 -21.32 33.80 34.03
CA GLU A 3 -20.75 32.58 33.43
C GLU A 3 -21.88 31.74 32.80
N GLY A 4 -22.16 32.03 31.53
CA GLY A 4 -23.11 31.25 30.73
C GLY A 4 -22.59 29.85 30.48
N LYS A 5 -22.98 28.89 31.32
CA LYS A 5 -22.75 27.47 31.08
C LYS A 5 -23.38 27.06 29.74
N LYS A 6 -22.58 26.59 28.78
CA LYS A 6 -23.06 26.14 27.46
C LYS A 6 -23.36 24.65 27.49
N ARG A 7 -24.32 24.23 26.66
CA ARG A 7 -24.66 22.82 26.44
C ARG A 7 -23.99 22.33 25.16
N CYS A 8 -23.27 21.20 25.23
CA CYS A 8 -22.63 20.60 24.07
C CYS A 8 -23.68 20.12 23.06
N VAL A 9 -23.53 20.51 21.79
CA VAL A 9 -24.45 20.09 20.71
C VAL A 9 -24.41 18.60 20.41
N LYS A 10 -23.27 17.91 20.66
CA LYS A 10 -23.09 16.48 20.34
C LYS A 10 -23.54 15.55 21.47
N CYS A 11 -23.28 15.90 22.73
CA CYS A 11 -23.56 15.02 23.88
C CYS A 11 -24.46 15.61 24.96
N GLY A 12 -24.91 16.85 24.82
CA GLY A 12 -25.78 17.51 25.80
C GLY A 12 -25.11 17.86 27.13
N LYS A 13 -23.82 17.56 27.32
CA LYS A 13 -23.08 17.87 28.55
C LYS A 13 -22.92 19.38 28.71
N ILE A 14 -23.15 19.86 29.94
CA ILE A 14 -22.93 21.26 30.31
C ILE A 14 -21.43 21.47 30.57
N PHE A 15 -20.84 22.49 29.97
CA PHE A 15 -19.41 22.80 30.09
C PHE A 15 -19.18 24.31 30.17
N PRO A 16 -18.07 24.75 30.82
CA PRO A 16 -17.72 26.16 30.85
C PRO A 16 -17.45 26.66 29.42
N PRO A 17 -17.90 27.86 29.05
CA PRO A 17 -17.68 28.40 27.72
C PRO A 17 -16.18 28.66 27.50
N PHE A 18 -15.49 27.71 26.88
CA PHE A 18 -14.15 27.93 26.34
C PHE A 18 -14.31 28.48 24.92
N ALA A 19 -14.06 29.79 24.74
CA ALA A 19 -14.15 30.49 23.46
C ALA A 19 -15.53 30.32 22.75
N GLU A 20 -15.54 30.46 21.43
CA GLU A 20 -16.72 30.32 20.55
C GLU A 20 -17.15 28.86 20.32
N ASN A 21 -16.56 27.90 21.04
CA ASN A 21 -16.85 26.48 20.82
C ASN A 21 -18.27 26.08 21.26
N THR A 22 -18.94 25.32 20.41
CA THR A 22 -20.28 24.73 20.63
C THR A 22 -20.21 23.29 21.18
N MET A 23 -19.02 22.69 21.21
CA MET A 23 -18.76 21.33 21.66
C MET A 23 -17.88 21.31 22.91
N CYS A 24 -18.12 20.35 23.81
CA CYS A 24 -17.25 20.13 24.95
C CYS A 24 -15.91 19.52 24.50
N ALA A 25 -14.84 19.73 25.29
CA ALA A 25 -13.49 19.26 24.96
C ALA A 25 -13.42 17.79 24.52
N ARG A 26 -14.17 16.90 25.18
CA ARG A 26 -14.22 15.48 24.82
C ARG A 26 -14.83 15.22 23.44
N CYS A 27 -15.88 15.96 23.08
CA CYS A 27 -16.50 15.84 21.76
C CYS A 27 -15.61 16.45 20.69
N THR A 28 -14.91 17.54 21.00
CA THR A 28 -13.93 18.15 20.09
C THR A 28 -12.76 17.23 19.77
N ILE A 29 -12.21 16.53 20.78
CA ILE A 29 -11.13 15.55 20.57
C ILE A 29 -11.62 14.41 19.69
N ARG A 30 -12.77 13.81 20.02
CA ARG A 30 -13.36 12.75 19.18
C ARG A 30 -13.61 13.21 17.75
N TYR A 31 -14.09 14.43 17.55
CA TYR A 31 -14.32 14.98 16.21
C TYR A 31 -13.01 15.08 15.41
N ARG A 32 -11.89 15.43 16.05
CA ARG A 32 -10.58 15.42 15.40
C ARG A 32 -10.12 14.01 15.01
N GLU A 33 -10.30 13.03 15.90
CA GLU A 33 -10.01 11.62 15.59
C GLU A 33 -10.88 11.09 14.44
N ASP A 34 -12.15 11.52 14.38
CA ASP A 34 -13.07 11.15 13.31
C ASP A 34 -12.62 11.76 11.96
N ILE A 35 -12.09 12.99 11.95
CA ILE A 35 -11.49 13.63 10.77
C ILE A 35 -10.26 12.84 10.28
N GLU A 36 -9.36 12.48 11.19
CA GLU A 36 -8.16 11.71 10.83
C GLU A 36 -8.52 10.34 10.23
N ARG A 37 -9.53 9.65 10.77
CA ARG A 37 -10.02 8.38 10.22
C ARG A 37 -10.62 8.53 8.82
N VAL A 38 -11.38 9.60 8.57
CA VAL A 38 -11.90 9.91 7.24
C VAL A 38 -10.75 10.19 6.26
N HIS A 39 -9.74 10.95 6.68
CA HIS A 39 -8.55 11.22 5.87
C HIS A 39 -7.78 9.92 5.54
N GLU A 40 -7.59 9.06 6.52
CA GLU A 40 -6.95 7.75 6.33
C GLU A 40 -7.73 6.90 5.29
N ALA A 41 -9.05 6.84 5.43
CA ALA A 41 -9.92 6.14 4.49
C ALA A 41 -9.73 6.65 3.05
N MET A 42 -9.67 7.97 2.88
CA MET A 42 -9.57 8.61 1.57
C MET A 42 -8.17 8.46 0.94
N TYR A 43 -7.10 8.66 1.71
CA TYR A 43 -5.74 8.77 1.14
C TYR A 43 -4.94 7.47 1.20
N LEU A 44 -5.01 6.74 2.32
CA LEU A 44 -4.26 5.50 2.51
C LEU A 44 -5.02 4.31 1.90
N HIS A 45 -6.35 4.31 2.05
CA HIS A 45 -7.21 3.21 1.58
C HIS A 45 -7.96 3.51 0.29
N ASN A 46 -7.84 4.74 -0.25
CA ASN A 46 -8.43 5.18 -1.52
C ASN A 46 -9.94 4.90 -1.60
N LYS A 47 -10.65 5.09 -0.49
CA LYS A 47 -12.11 5.04 -0.42
C LYS A 47 -12.68 6.33 -1.01
N ARG A 48 -13.62 6.22 -1.94
CA ARG A 48 -14.10 7.36 -2.73
C ARG A 48 -15.58 7.66 -2.53
N THR A 49 -16.35 6.68 -2.10
CA THR A 49 -17.78 6.86 -1.83
C THR A 49 -18.02 7.11 -0.34
N VAL A 50 -19.08 7.84 -0.03
CA VAL A 50 -19.50 8.09 1.36
C VAL A 50 -19.74 6.75 2.08
N ASP A 51 -20.32 5.77 1.39
CA ASP A 51 -20.61 4.44 1.96
C ASP A 51 -19.33 3.67 2.30
N GLU A 52 -18.32 3.69 1.42
CA GLU A 52 -17.02 3.06 1.68
C GLU A 52 -16.27 3.72 2.83
N ILE A 53 -16.30 5.05 2.90
CA ILE A 53 -15.64 5.83 3.96
C ILE A 53 -16.35 5.62 5.28
N ALA A 54 -17.68 5.65 5.31
CA ALA A 54 -18.49 5.37 6.49
C ALA A 54 -18.22 3.97 7.05
N SER A 55 -18.16 2.98 6.17
CA SER A 55 -17.84 1.60 6.53
C SER A 55 -16.44 1.46 7.10
N TYR A 56 -15.45 2.19 6.57
CA TYR A 56 -14.06 2.15 7.06
C TYR A 56 -13.89 2.91 8.38
N ALA A 57 -14.39 4.14 8.45
CA ALA A 57 -14.21 5.02 9.60
C ALA A 57 -15.14 4.68 10.79
N ALA A 58 -16.08 3.76 10.57
CA ALA A 58 -17.16 3.41 11.50
C ALA A 58 -17.98 4.64 11.94
N LEU A 59 -18.31 5.49 10.96
CA LEU A 59 -19.06 6.73 11.14
C LEU A 59 -20.39 6.66 10.40
N SER A 60 -21.38 7.43 10.85
CA SER A 60 -22.64 7.56 10.11
C SER A 60 -22.45 8.36 8.81
N HIS A 61 -23.30 8.13 7.80
CA HIS A 61 -23.22 8.84 6.52
C HIS A 61 -23.33 10.35 6.70
N ASP A 62 -24.15 10.81 7.65
CA ASP A 62 -24.33 12.24 7.94
C ASP A 62 -23.11 12.85 8.64
N GLU A 63 -22.43 12.10 9.51
CA GLU A 63 -21.16 12.54 10.10
C GLU A 63 -20.06 12.64 9.04
N VAL A 64 -19.96 11.65 8.16
CA VAL A 64 -19.01 11.66 7.04
C VAL A 64 -19.29 12.86 6.12
N ARG A 65 -20.56 13.10 5.74
CA ARG A 65 -20.93 14.27 4.91
C ARG A 65 -20.61 15.59 5.59
N ARG A 66 -20.83 15.70 6.90
CA ARG A 66 -20.52 16.92 7.66
C ARG A 66 -19.02 17.17 7.73
N ILE A 67 -18.23 16.13 7.96
CA ILE A 67 -16.76 16.22 7.93
C ILE A 67 -16.28 16.58 6.52
N MET A 68 -16.80 15.91 5.48
CA MET A 68 -16.48 16.17 4.07
C MET A 68 -16.97 17.51 3.53
N GLY A 69 -17.98 18.13 4.15
CA GLY A 69 -18.58 19.39 3.74
C GLY A 69 -17.89 20.63 4.33
N GLU A 70 -16.92 20.49 5.24
CA GLU A 70 -16.09 21.60 5.67
C GLU A 70 -15.05 21.95 4.58
N PRO A 71 -14.69 23.24 4.40
CA PRO A 71 -13.82 23.72 3.32
C PRO A 71 -12.44 23.02 3.28
N ALA A 72 -12.00 22.44 4.39
CA ALA A 72 -10.78 21.62 4.47
C ALA A 72 -10.79 20.39 3.54
N LEU A 73 -11.95 19.84 3.19
CA LEU A 73 -12.07 18.72 2.24
C LEU A 73 -12.36 19.16 0.80
N GLN A 74 -12.71 20.43 0.60
CA GLN A 74 -12.91 21.04 -0.72
C GLN A 74 -11.57 21.23 -1.45
N GLU A 75 -10.55 21.78 -0.78
CA GLU A 75 -9.17 21.91 -1.30
C GLU A 75 -8.54 20.53 -1.60
N MET A 76 -8.85 19.54 -0.77
CA MET A 76 -8.40 18.15 -0.92
C MET A 76 -9.07 17.39 -2.09
N ARG A 77 -10.29 17.79 -2.47
CA ARG A 77 -11.02 17.26 -3.65
C ARG A 77 -10.37 17.68 -4.96
N GLU A 78 -9.89 18.92 -5.03
CA GLU A 78 -9.15 19.44 -6.17
C GLU A 78 -7.81 18.71 -6.33
N GLU A 79 -7.12 18.41 -5.23
CA GLU A 79 -5.85 17.67 -5.27
C GLU A 79 -6.03 16.18 -5.65
N ALA A 80 -7.15 15.56 -5.27
CA ALA A 80 -7.47 14.16 -5.60
C ALA A 80 -8.02 13.98 -7.03
N GLN A 81 -8.67 15.00 -7.61
CA GLN A 81 -9.10 15.00 -9.01
C GLN A 81 -7.93 15.12 -10.01
N LEU A 82 -6.75 15.55 -9.57
CA LEU A 82 -5.58 15.73 -10.41
C LEU A 82 -4.69 14.49 -10.58
N LEU A 83 -4.90 13.42 -9.79
CA LEU A 83 -4.08 12.21 -9.96
C LEU A 83 -4.64 11.36 -11.11
N PRO A 84 -3.89 11.21 -12.23
CA PRO A 84 -4.36 10.44 -13.37
C PRO A 84 -4.57 8.98 -12.97
N SER A 85 -5.54 8.31 -13.61
CA SER A 85 -5.72 6.87 -13.46
C SER A 85 -4.44 6.13 -13.85
N CYS A 86 -4.12 5.04 -13.14
CA CYS A 86 -3.00 4.16 -13.47
C CYS A 86 -3.09 3.70 -14.93
N VAL A 87 -2.02 3.89 -15.70
CA VAL A 87 -1.98 3.53 -17.14
C VAL A 87 -2.16 2.01 -17.35
N ARG A 88 -1.69 1.19 -16.41
CA ARG A 88 -1.70 -0.28 -16.53
C ARG A 88 -3.04 -0.91 -16.16
N CYS A 89 -3.56 -0.63 -14.95
CA CYS A 89 -4.80 -1.25 -14.49
C CYS A 89 -6.04 -0.38 -14.66
N LYS A 90 -5.91 0.94 -14.79
CA LYS A 90 -7.00 1.92 -14.85
C LYS A 90 -7.94 1.98 -13.62
N ASP A 91 -7.92 0.97 -12.76
CA ASP A 91 -8.81 0.87 -11.58
C ASP A 91 -8.39 1.74 -10.39
N ARG A 92 -7.12 2.17 -10.35
CA ARG A 92 -6.53 2.87 -9.19
C ARG A 92 -5.83 4.15 -9.64
N PRO A 93 -5.78 5.20 -8.82
CA PRO A 93 -5.02 6.41 -9.14
C PRO A 93 -3.52 6.09 -9.20
N ALA A 94 -2.83 6.83 -10.08
CA ALA A 94 -1.38 6.80 -10.13
C ALA A 94 -0.79 7.48 -8.88
N GLN A 95 0.40 7.03 -8.48
CA GLN A 95 1.13 7.65 -7.36
C GLN A 95 1.74 8.98 -7.80
N LYS A 96 1.90 9.95 -6.86
CA LYS A 96 2.59 11.22 -7.13
C LYS A 96 3.97 10.92 -7.77
N GLY A 97 4.25 11.53 -8.93
CA GLY A 97 5.48 11.31 -9.70
C GLY A 97 5.56 9.99 -10.50
N SER A 98 4.45 9.26 -10.66
CA SER A 98 4.40 8.04 -11.46
C SER A 98 3.12 7.96 -12.30
N GLN A 99 3.17 7.21 -13.40
CA GLN A 99 1.99 6.87 -14.21
C GLN A 99 1.26 5.60 -13.71
N PHE A 100 1.80 4.95 -12.66
CA PHE A 100 1.30 3.68 -12.16
C PHE A 100 0.84 3.79 -10.71
N CYS A 101 -0.17 3.00 -10.34
CA CYS A 101 -0.54 2.80 -8.95
C CYS A 101 0.52 1.96 -8.22
N LEU A 102 0.53 2.02 -6.88
CA LEU A 102 1.52 1.34 -6.04
C LEU A 102 1.61 -0.17 -6.33
N ALA A 103 0.49 -0.87 -6.45
CA ALA A 103 0.48 -2.30 -6.71
C ALA A 103 1.11 -2.66 -8.07
N CYS A 104 0.74 -1.92 -9.13
CA CYS A 104 1.34 -2.13 -10.45
C CYS A 104 2.85 -1.85 -10.45
N ARG A 105 3.32 -0.86 -9.68
CA ARG A 105 4.76 -0.61 -9.51
C ARG A 105 5.47 -1.74 -8.80
N LEU A 106 4.89 -2.29 -7.73
CA LEU A 106 5.49 -3.39 -6.99
C LEU A 106 5.61 -4.65 -7.86
N GLU A 107 4.58 -4.96 -8.63
CA GLU A 107 4.61 -6.06 -9.60
C GLU A 107 5.67 -5.85 -10.68
N LEU A 108 5.75 -4.65 -11.26
CA LEU A 108 6.74 -4.33 -12.28
C LEU A 108 8.18 -4.46 -11.73
N ASN A 109 8.44 -3.92 -10.54
CA ASN A 109 9.74 -4.07 -9.89
C ASN A 109 10.10 -5.54 -9.65
N LYS A 110 9.14 -6.35 -9.21
CA LYS A 110 9.35 -7.79 -9.04
C LYS A 110 9.70 -8.46 -10.37
N ALA A 111 8.91 -8.20 -11.41
CA ALA A 111 9.11 -8.77 -12.74
C ALA A 111 10.47 -8.37 -13.34
N PHE A 112 10.86 -7.09 -13.22
CA PHE A 112 12.18 -6.63 -13.65
C PHE A 112 13.31 -7.30 -12.86
N GLY A 113 13.15 -7.46 -11.55
CA GLY A 113 14.11 -8.20 -10.73
C GLY A 113 14.25 -9.67 -11.14
N ASP A 114 13.15 -10.34 -11.46
CA ASP A 114 13.15 -11.73 -11.96
C ASP A 114 13.80 -11.84 -13.34
N ALA A 115 13.51 -10.92 -14.25
CA ALA A 115 14.12 -10.85 -15.57
C ALA A 115 15.63 -10.60 -15.48
N ALA A 116 16.06 -9.60 -14.69
CA ALA A 116 17.47 -9.28 -14.48
C ALA A 116 18.25 -10.47 -13.90
N ARG A 117 17.67 -11.19 -12.92
CA ARG A 117 18.26 -12.43 -12.39
C ARG A 117 18.42 -13.52 -13.44
N THR A 118 17.46 -13.65 -14.35
CA THR A 118 17.49 -14.65 -15.40
C THR A 118 18.59 -14.33 -16.41
N ILE A 119 18.67 -13.07 -16.85
CA ILE A 119 19.71 -12.59 -17.76
C ILE A 119 21.10 -12.74 -17.14
N ALA A 120 21.27 -12.35 -15.86
CA ALA A 120 22.54 -12.50 -15.16
C ALA A 120 23.02 -13.96 -15.14
N ARG A 121 22.12 -14.92 -14.87
CA ARG A 121 22.46 -16.35 -14.89
C ARG A 121 22.87 -16.83 -16.28
N GLN A 122 22.22 -16.34 -17.34
CA GLN A 122 22.57 -16.69 -18.72
C GLN A 122 23.97 -16.17 -19.07
N ILE A 123 24.26 -14.90 -18.74
CA ILE A 123 25.58 -14.31 -18.95
C ILE A 123 26.66 -15.08 -18.17
N GLU A 124 26.41 -15.40 -16.90
CA GLU A 124 27.33 -16.19 -16.08
C GLU A 124 27.62 -17.55 -16.70
N HIS A 125 26.58 -18.25 -17.16
CA HIS A 125 26.70 -19.57 -17.80
C HIS A 125 27.52 -19.49 -19.10
N GLU A 126 27.21 -18.53 -19.98
CA GLU A 126 27.97 -18.29 -21.20
C GLU A 126 29.45 -17.95 -20.93
N MET A 127 29.72 -17.14 -19.91
CA MET A 127 31.09 -16.81 -19.51
C MET A 127 31.84 -18.02 -18.95
N THR A 128 31.19 -18.88 -18.18
CA THR A 128 31.80 -20.11 -17.67
C THR A 128 32.10 -21.09 -18.79
N ASP A 129 31.19 -21.23 -19.76
CA ASP A 129 31.36 -22.13 -20.89
C ASP A 129 32.53 -21.68 -21.77
N ARG A 130 32.62 -20.38 -22.07
CA ARG A 130 33.77 -19.82 -22.81
C ARG A 130 35.09 -20.03 -22.08
N ARG A 131 35.13 -19.87 -20.76
CA ARG A 131 36.34 -20.15 -19.95
C ARG A 131 36.71 -21.61 -19.92
N ALA A 132 35.73 -22.51 -19.87
CA ALA A 132 35.96 -23.95 -19.88
C ALA A 132 36.49 -24.43 -21.24
N GLN A 133 35.90 -23.93 -22.34
CA GLN A 133 36.38 -24.16 -23.70
C GLN A 133 37.81 -23.65 -23.89
N ALA A 134 38.12 -22.43 -23.41
CA ALA A 134 39.48 -21.87 -23.45
C ALA A 134 40.51 -22.71 -22.67
N LYS A 135 40.07 -23.50 -21.68
CA LYS A 135 40.89 -24.43 -20.91
C LYS A 135 40.91 -25.86 -21.48
N GLY A 136 40.32 -26.09 -22.65
CA GLY A 136 40.26 -27.40 -23.30
C GLY A 136 39.38 -28.42 -22.59
N ILE A 137 38.44 -27.98 -21.74
CA ILE A 137 37.52 -28.88 -21.04
C ILE A 137 36.43 -29.33 -22.04
N PRO A 138 36.21 -30.63 -22.25
CA PRO A 138 35.18 -31.11 -23.17
C PRO A 138 33.77 -30.83 -22.64
N ASN A 139 32.86 -30.45 -23.54
CA ASN A 139 31.47 -30.09 -23.20
C ASN A 139 30.72 -31.20 -22.42
N SER A 140 31.06 -32.47 -22.65
CA SER A 140 30.47 -33.61 -21.93
C SER A 140 30.67 -33.54 -20.41
N LEU A 141 31.81 -33.01 -19.94
CA LEU A 141 32.11 -32.85 -18.52
C LEU A 141 31.33 -31.67 -17.89
N LEU A 142 31.10 -30.60 -18.65
CA LEU A 142 30.29 -29.46 -18.20
C LEU A 142 28.82 -29.87 -18.03
N ASP A 143 28.29 -30.64 -18.98
CA ASP A 143 26.93 -31.19 -18.92
C ASP A 143 26.71 -32.10 -17.71
N GLU A 144 27.71 -32.90 -17.32
CA GLU A 144 27.65 -33.75 -16.13
C GLU A 144 27.64 -32.94 -14.83
N VAL A 145 28.45 -31.87 -14.75
CA VAL A 145 28.48 -30.96 -13.60
C VAL A 145 27.14 -30.25 -13.45
N ASP A 146 26.54 -29.78 -14.55
CA ASP A 146 25.24 -29.12 -14.53
C ASP A 146 24.09 -30.09 -14.18
N LYS A 147 24.13 -31.33 -14.69
CA LYS A 147 23.19 -32.39 -14.28
C LYS A 147 23.30 -32.70 -12.79
N LYS A 148 24.52 -32.78 -12.23
CA LYS A 148 24.74 -32.95 -10.78
C LYS A 148 24.18 -31.75 -10.00
N ARG A 149 24.46 -30.51 -10.42
CA ARG A 149 23.92 -29.29 -9.79
C ARG A 149 22.39 -29.26 -9.76
N LYS A 150 21.73 -29.62 -10.87
CA LYS A 150 20.26 -29.69 -10.97
C LYS A 150 19.68 -30.74 -10.02
N ARG A 151 20.28 -31.94 -9.96
CA ARG A 151 19.87 -33.01 -9.02
C ARG A 151 19.99 -32.58 -7.55
N SER A 152 21.08 -31.90 -7.18
CA SER A 152 21.29 -31.41 -5.82
C SER A 152 20.28 -30.33 -5.42
N LYS A 153 19.91 -29.42 -6.33
CA LYS A 153 18.88 -28.39 -6.07
C LYS A 153 17.49 -28.99 -5.95
N ALA A 154 17.15 -30.00 -6.76
CA ALA A 154 15.87 -30.70 -6.67
C ALA A 154 15.73 -31.47 -5.34
N GLY A 155 16.80 -32.11 -4.87
CA GLY A 155 16.83 -32.76 -3.56
C GLY A 155 16.61 -31.77 -2.41
N LYS A 156 17.27 -30.61 -2.46
CA LYS A 156 17.15 -29.55 -1.44
C LYS A 156 15.74 -28.92 -1.41
N PHE A 157 15.15 -28.68 -2.58
CA PHE A 157 13.78 -28.20 -2.72
C PHE A 157 12.75 -29.17 -2.13
N TYR A 158 12.91 -30.48 -2.39
CA TYR A 158 12.03 -31.51 -1.85
C TYR A 158 12.12 -31.63 -0.32
N THR A 159 13.33 -31.49 0.25
CA THR A 159 13.52 -31.46 1.71
C THR A 159 12.94 -30.22 2.38
N ASP A 160 13.00 -29.07 1.72
CA ASP A 160 12.47 -27.80 2.25
C ASP A 160 10.93 -27.77 2.21
N ILE A 161 10.31 -28.38 1.19
CA ILE A 161 8.86 -28.57 1.14
C ILE A 161 8.39 -29.52 2.25
N LYS A 162 9.02 -30.69 2.42
CA LYS A 162 8.64 -31.63 3.49
C LYS A 162 8.68 -31.00 4.89
N LYS A 163 9.69 -30.19 5.19
CA LYS A 163 9.79 -29.46 6.46
C LYS A 163 8.68 -28.43 6.68
N ARG A 164 8.15 -27.86 5.59
CA ARG A 164 7.12 -26.81 5.65
C ARG A 164 5.70 -27.39 5.82
N TYR A 165 5.48 -28.67 5.47
CA TYR A 165 4.19 -29.37 5.58
C TYR A 165 4.14 -30.45 6.70
N SER A 166 5.20 -30.61 7.49
CA SER A 166 5.22 -31.49 8.69
C SER A 166 5.04 -30.72 10.01
N ARG A 167 4.28 -29.63 10.00
CA ARG A 167 3.80 -28.93 11.21
C ARG A 167 2.30 -28.76 11.16
#